data_AF-A0A2J8LSW0-F1
#
_entry.id   AF-A0A2J8LSW0-F1
#
_cell.length_a   1.000
_cell.length_b   1.000
_cell.length_c   1.000
_cell.angle_alpha   90.00
_cell.angle_beta   90.00
_cell.angle_gamma   90.00
#
_symmetry.space_group_name_H-M   'P 1'
#
loop_
_entity.id
_entity.type
_entity.pdbx_description
1 polymer ?
#
loop_
_entity_poly.entity_id
_entity_poly.type
_entity_poly.pdbx_seq_one_letter_code
_entity_poly.pdbx_strand_id
1 'polypeptide(L)'
;MVSKRIAQETFDAAVRENIEEFAMGPEEAVKEAVEQFESQGVDLSNIVKTAPKVSADGSQEPTHDILQTLSNLQESVASSCPQEVSAYLTRFCDQCKQDKACR
;
A
#
# COMPACT_ATOMS: atom_id res chain seq x y z
N MET A 1 -5.01 -11.09 24.62
CA MET A 1 -4.07 -11.98 23.91
C MET A 1 -3.23 -11.11 22.98
N VAL A 2 -1.91 -11.34 22.90
CA VAL A 2 -1.05 -10.62 21.96
C VAL A 2 -1.19 -11.32 20.61
N SER A 3 -1.82 -10.68 19.64
CA SER A 3 -1.89 -11.19 18.26
C SER A 3 -0.54 -11.00 17.58
N LYS A 4 -0.11 -11.98 16.78
CA LYS A 4 1.13 -11.88 15.99
C LYS A 4 0.94 -10.83 14.90
N ARG A 5 1.96 -10.05 14.58
CA ARG A 5 1.94 -9.09 13.48
C ARG A 5 3.04 -9.41 12.49
N ILE A 6 2.80 -9.07 11.23
CA ILE A 6 3.76 -9.20 10.14
C ILE A 6 4.12 -7.81 9.61
N ALA A 7 5.20 -7.74 8.83
CA ALA A 7 5.54 -6.56 8.06
C ALA A 7 4.79 -6.54 6.72
N GLN A 8 4.65 -5.36 6.11
CA GLN A 8 4.03 -5.23 4.77
C GLN A 8 4.79 -6.08 3.74
N GLU A 9 6.13 -6.11 3.78
CA GLU A 9 6.97 -6.91 2.88
C GLU A 9 6.62 -8.41 2.94
N THR A 10 6.28 -8.93 4.12
CA THR A 10 5.85 -10.33 4.30
C THR A 10 4.51 -10.59 3.65
N PHE A 11 3.56 -9.65 3.79
CA PHE A 11 2.26 -9.74 3.16
C PHE A 11 2.38 -9.65 1.63
N ASP A 12 3.14 -8.68 1.14
CA ASP A 12 3.35 -8.45 -0.30
C ASP A 12 4.07 -9.61 -0.97
N ALA A 13 5.02 -10.25 -0.29
CA ALA A 13 5.66 -11.48 -0.77
C ALA A 13 4.64 -12.61 -0.96
N ALA A 14 3.77 -12.84 0.02
CA ALA A 14 2.73 -13.87 -0.08
C ALA A 14 1.72 -13.56 -1.21
N VAL A 15 1.32 -12.29 -1.37
CA VAL A 15 0.45 -11.88 -2.49
C VAL A 15 1.15 -12.11 -3.83
N ARG A 16 2.45 -11.81 -3.93
CA ARG A 16 3.23 -12.05 -5.15
C ARG A 16 3.34 -13.54 -5.47
N GLU A 17 3.64 -14.38 -4.48
CA GLU A 17 3.67 -15.83 -4.63
C GLU A 17 2.29 -16.37 -5.07
N ASN A 18 1.19 -15.87 -4.50
CA ASN A 18 -0.16 -16.21 -4.93
C ASN A 18 -0.43 -15.88 -6.42
N ILE A 19 0.08 -14.74 -6.91
CA ILE A 19 -0.05 -14.34 -8.32
C ILE A 19 0.85 -15.21 -9.21
N GLU A 20 2.11 -15.40 -8.85
CA GLU A 20 3.12 -16.03 -9.71
C GLU A 20 3.01 -17.56 -9.72
N GLU A 21 2.84 -18.18 -8.55
CA GLU A 21 2.83 -19.64 -8.40
C GLU A 21 1.45 -20.26 -8.64
N PHE A 22 0.38 -19.53 -8.30
CA PHE A 22 -1.00 -20.00 -8.43
C PHE A 22 -1.78 -19.31 -9.55
N ALA A 23 -1.15 -18.41 -10.31
CA ALA A 23 -1.75 -17.67 -11.42
C ALA A 23 -3.05 -16.92 -11.03
N MET A 24 -3.16 -16.50 -9.76
CA MET A 24 -4.34 -15.79 -9.26
C MET A 24 -4.41 -14.37 -9.79
N GLY A 25 -5.63 -13.83 -9.89
CA GLY A 25 -5.82 -12.40 -10.13
C GLY A 25 -5.30 -11.55 -8.97
N PRO A 26 -4.87 -10.29 -9.17
CA PRO A 26 -4.31 -9.45 -8.10
C PRO A 26 -5.23 -9.27 -6.89
N GLU A 27 -6.53 -9.05 -7.11
CA GLU A 27 -7.53 -8.91 -6.04
C GLU A 27 -7.79 -10.25 -5.31
N GLU A 28 -7.80 -11.34 -6.06
CA GLU A 28 -7.96 -12.70 -5.52
C GLU A 28 -6.76 -13.09 -4.65
N ALA A 29 -5.54 -12.83 -5.12
CA ALA A 29 -4.31 -13.09 -4.40
C ALA A 29 -4.23 -12.33 -3.07
N VAL A 30 -4.68 -11.07 -3.04
CA VAL A 30 -4.80 -10.28 -1.80
C VAL A 30 -5.82 -10.90 -0.85
N LYS A 31 -6.99 -11.29 -1.36
CA LYS A 31 -8.05 -11.92 -0.56
C LYS A 31 -7.55 -13.22 0.09
N GLU A 32 -6.92 -14.09 -0.69
CA GLU A 32 -6.36 -15.35 -0.20
C GLU A 32 -5.27 -15.12 0.86
N ALA A 33 -4.35 -14.17 0.64
CA ALA A 33 -3.33 -13.83 1.62
C ALA A 33 -3.93 -13.32 2.94
N VAL A 34 -4.97 -12.48 2.87
CA VAL A 34 -5.70 -12.00 4.07
C VAL A 34 -6.29 -13.18 4.84
N GLU A 35 -7.01 -14.07 4.16
CA GLU A 35 -7.65 -15.24 4.79
C GLU A 35 -6.61 -16.17 5.42
N GLN A 36 -5.49 -16.44 4.72
CA GLN A 36 -4.43 -17.28 5.25
C GLN A 36 -3.79 -16.71 6.52
N PHE A 37 -3.44 -15.42 6.55
CA PHE A 37 -2.82 -14.82 7.72
C PHE A 37 -3.79 -14.68 8.89
N GLU A 38 -5.05 -14.29 8.64
CA GLU A 38 -6.07 -14.18 9.67
C GLU A 38 -6.39 -15.55 10.30
N SER A 39 -6.40 -16.64 9.49
CA SER A 39 -6.58 -18.01 10.01
C SER A 39 -5.47 -18.46 10.97
N GLN A 40 -4.26 -17.91 10.81
CA GLN A 40 -3.11 -18.16 11.68
C GLN A 40 -3.09 -17.25 12.93
N GLY A 41 -4.10 -16.40 13.10
CA GLY A 41 -4.20 -15.44 14.21
C GLY A 41 -3.26 -14.25 14.06
N VAL A 42 -2.87 -13.89 12.83
CA VAL A 42 -2.10 -12.68 12.54
C VAL A 42 -3.06 -11.48 12.50
N ASP A 43 -2.70 -10.44 13.25
CA ASP A 43 -3.34 -9.13 13.20
C ASP A 43 -2.84 -8.34 11.99
N LEU A 44 -3.71 -8.18 10.99
CA LEU A 44 -3.45 -7.41 9.77
C LEU A 44 -3.94 -5.96 9.86
N SER A 45 -4.29 -5.46 11.04
CA SER A 45 -4.81 -4.10 11.20
C SER A 45 -3.78 -3.01 10.84
N ASN A 46 -2.51 -3.35 10.66
CA ASN A 46 -1.44 -2.44 10.20
C ASN A 46 -0.99 -2.72 8.76
N ILE A 47 -1.63 -3.67 8.06
CA ILE A 47 -1.28 -4.07 6.70
C ILE A 47 -2.19 -3.38 5.71
N VAL A 48 -1.59 -2.84 4.66
CA VAL A 48 -2.29 -2.28 3.52
C VAL A 48 -2.69 -3.41 2.58
N LYS A 49 -4.00 -3.66 2.47
CA LYS A 49 -4.60 -4.79 1.74
C LYS A 49 -5.08 -4.37 0.34
N THR A 50 -4.28 -3.61 -0.41
CA THR A 50 -4.65 -3.19 -1.78
C THR A 50 -3.92 -4.01 -2.82
N ALA A 51 -4.61 -4.38 -3.90
CA ALA A 51 -3.98 -5.10 -4.99
C ALA A 51 -2.86 -4.28 -5.64
N PRO A 52 -1.73 -4.91 -6.00
CA PRO A 52 -0.69 -4.27 -6.77
C PRO A 52 -1.27 -3.73 -8.08
N LYS A 53 -1.18 -2.42 -8.31
CA LYS A 53 -1.51 -1.83 -9.61
C LYS A 53 -0.36 -2.16 -10.55
N VAL A 54 -0.49 -3.26 -11.30
CA VAL A 54 0.45 -3.56 -12.39
C VAL A 54 0.25 -2.50 -13.48
N SER A 55 1.10 -1.48 -13.48
CA SER A 55 1.32 -0.66 -14.67
C SER A 55 1.94 -1.53 -15.75
N ALA A 56 1.49 -1.41 -17.00
CA ALA A 56 1.88 -2.24 -18.14
C ALA A 56 3.39 -2.26 -18.49
N ASP A 57 4.22 -1.52 -17.76
CA ASP A 57 5.67 -1.35 -18.00
C ASP A 57 6.56 -2.24 -17.12
N GLY A 58 5.98 -3.17 -16.34
CA GLY A 58 6.71 -4.24 -15.64
C GLY A 58 7.70 -3.81 -14.55
N SER A 59 7.80 -2.50 -14.28
CA SER A 59 8.91 -1.92 -13.52
C SER A 59 8.44 -0.94 -12.45
N GLN A 60 7.32 -1.19 -11.76
CA GLN A 60 7.01 -0.39 -10.58
C GLN A 60 6.47 -1.29 -9.47
N GLU A 61 7.22 -1.32 -8.37
CA GLU A 61 6.68 -1.65 -7.06
C GLU A 61 5.39 -0.83 -6.86
N PRO A 62 4.34 -1.39 -6.25
CA PRO A 62 3.11 -0.68 -5.99
C PRO A 62 3.35 0.46 -5.00
N THR A 63 3.82 1.61 -5.48
CA THR A 63 3.97 2.80 -4.66
C THR A 63 2.58 3.37 -4.43
N HIS A 64 2.08 3.28 -3.21
CA HIS A 64 0.82 3.89 -2.81
C HIS A 64 0.78 5.37 -3.19
N ASP A 65 -0.39 5.87 -3.60
CA ASP A 65 -0.58 7.27 -4.03
C ASP A 65 -0.14 8.28 -2.94
N ILE A 66 -0.32 7.91 -1.67
CA ILE A 66 0.14 8.71 -0.54
C ILE A 66 1.67 8.79 -0.47
N LEU A 67 2.39 7.71 -0.80
CA LEU A 67 3.85 7.69 -0.86
C LEU A 67 4.35 8.52 -2.03
N GLN A 68 3.71 8.43 -3.20
CA GLN A 68 4.04 9.30 -4.34
C GLN A 68 3.84 10.78 -3.99
N THR A 69 2.75 11.10 -3.29
CA THR A 69 2.47 12.47 -2.84
C THR A 69 3.52 12.97 -1.84
N LEU A 70 4.00 12.09 -0.95
CA LEU A 70 5.10 12.41 -0.02
C LEU A 70 6.44 12.59 -0.74
N SER A 71 6.77 11.78 -1.73
CA SER A 71 7.99 11.96 -2.54
C SER A 71 7.96 13.29 -3.29
N ASN A 72 6.84 13.61 -3.95
CA ASN A 72 6.68 14.89 -4.63
C ASN A 72 6.75 16.09 -3.67
N LEU A 73 6.20 15.93 -2.46
CA LEU A 73 6.31 16.94 -1.40
C LEU A 73 7.77 17.13 -0.98
N GLN A 74 8.52 16.06 -0.79
CA GLN A 74 9.94 16.10 -0.43
C GLN A 74 10.76 16.84 -1.49
N GLU A 75 10.55 16.52 -2.77
CA GLU A 75 11.20 17.20 -3.90
C GLU A 75 10.82 18.69 -3.94
N SER A 76 9.56 19.03 -3.71
CA SER A 76 9.08 20.42 -3.69
C SER A 76 9.68 21.25 -2.56
N VAL A 77 9.84 20.64 -1.38
CA VAL A 77 10.52 21.26 -0.23
C VAL A 77 11.99 21.49 -0.55
N ALA A 78 12.67 20.51 -1.16
CA ALA A 78 14.07 20.64 -1.59
C ALA A 78 14.24 21.73 -2.66
N SER A 79 13.25 21.89 -3.54
CA SER A 79 13.25 22.86 -4.65
C SER A 79 12.86 24.29 -4.23
N SER A 80 12.48 24.51 -2.97
CA SER A 80 12.03 25.80 -2.45
C SER A 80 10.87 26.41 -3.25
N CYS A 81 9.88 25.60 -3.65
CA CYS A 81 8.66 26.02 -4.36
C CYS A 81 7.44 26.04 -3.41
N PRO A 82 7.11 27.15 -2.72
CA PRO A 82 6.08 27.17 -1.68
C PRO A 82 4.68 26.84 -2.17
N GLN A 83 4.36 27.20 -3.42
CA GLN A 83 3.06 26.96 -4.04
C GLN A 83 2.82 25.47 -4.25
N GLU A 84 3.83 24.74 -4.73
CA GLU A 84 3.76 23.30 -4.95
C GLU A 84 3.68 22.53 -3.62
N VAL A 85 4.47 22.94 -2.62
CA VAL A 85 4.40 22.39 -1.26
C VAL A 85 2.98 22.48 -0.69
N SER A 86 2.31 23.63 -0.83
CA SER A 86 0.93 23.81 -0.34
C SER A 86 -0.09 22.90 -1.03
N ALA A 87 0.08 22.67 -2.34
CA ALA A 87 -0.77 21.77 -3.12
C ALA A 87 -0.57 20.31 -2.70
N TYR A 88 0.69 19.86 -2.55
CA TYR A 88 1.00 18.50 -2.12
C TYR A 88 0.57 18.23 -0.68
N LEU A 89 0.70 19.20 0.23
CA LEU A 89 0.16 19.08 1.60
C LEU A 89 -1.36 18.94 1.62
N THR A 90 -2.07 19.69 0.78
CA THR A 90 -3.54 19.59 0.66
C THR A 90 -3.93 18.21 0.16
N ARG A 91 -3.29 17.74 -0.92
CA ARG A 91 -3.50 16.39 -1.48
C ARG A 91 -3.24 15.30 -0.44
N PHE A 92 -2.13 15.39 0.30
CA PHE A 92 -1.80 14.46 1.38
C PHE A 92 -2.87 14.46 2.48
N CYS A 93 -3.34 15.64 2.90
CA CYS A 93 -4.41 15.75 3.88
C CYS A 93 -5.70 15.06 3.43
N ASP A 94 -6.06 15.18 2.16
CA ASP A 94 -7.25 14.53 1.62
C ASP A 94 -7.09 13.01 1.50
N GLN A 95 -5.89 12.54 1.15
CA GLN A 95 -5.56 11.11 1.15
C GLN A 95 -5.65 10.50 2.55
N CYS A 96 -5.14 11.17 3.59
CA CYS A 96 -5.27 10.70 4.97
C CYS A 96 -6.73 10.58 5.44
N LYS A 97 -7.63 11.44 4.93
CA LYS A 97 -9.06 11.37 5.28
C LYS A 97 -9.76 10.19 4.60
N GLN A 98 -9.38 9.87 3.37
CA GLN A 98 -9.95 8.74 2.62
C GLN A 98 -9.58 7.40 3.28
N ASP A 99 -8.34 7.24 3.73
CA ASP A 99 -7.88 6.01 4.38
C ASP A 99 -8.61 5.74 5.71
N LYS A 100 -8.94 6.81 6.44
CA LYS A 100 -9.73 6.74 7.68
C LYS A 100 -11.19 6.35 7.46
N ALA A 101 -11.72 6.50 6.25
CA ALA A 101 -13.10 6.20 5.91
C ALA A 101 -13.31 4.75 5.42
N CYS A 102 -12.24 4.03 5.08
CA CYS A 102 -12.28 2.63 4.63
C CYS A 102 -11.93 1.61 5.72
N ARG A 103 -11.69 2.05 6.97
CA ARG A 103 -11.57 1.18 8.16
C ARG A 103 -12.91 1.07 8.89
#